data_AF-A0A972C6D7-F1
#
_entry.id   AF-A0A972C6D7-F1
#
_cell.length_a   1.000
_cell.length_b   1.000
_cell.length_c   1.000
_cell.angle_alpha   90.00
_cell.angle_beta   90.00
_cell.angle_gamma   90.00
#
_symmetry.space_group_name_H-M   'P 1'
#
loop_
_entity.id
_entity.type
_entity.pdbx_description
1 polymer ?
#
loop_
_entity_poly.entity_id
_entity_poly.type
_entity_poly.pdbx_seq_one_letter_code
_entity_poly.pdbx_strand_id
1 'polypeptide(L)'
;MNTSDYTAKAEKVILELRKDRYYHNFTTSKIRNILSMVNEIYNDVLGEKDDSLPTAIQDRIMHLKVRLIYECGRERMVKKFYEKAGLDEIISGIGSSKKKFISFVRYMEALVAYHLYYGGGE
;
A
#
# COMPACT_ATOMS: atom_id res chain seq x y z
N MET A 1 1.01 14.65 1.03
CA MET A 1 2.36 14.24 0.62
C MET A 1 2.65 14.83 -0.75
N ASN A 2 3.80 15.50 -0.91
CA ASN A 2 4.27 15.93 -2.22
C ASN A 2 4.96 14.75 -2.92
N THR A 3 5.06 14.77 -4.26
CA THR A 3 5.55 13.63 -5.05
C THR A 3 6.95 13.13 -4.66
N SER A 4 7.84 14.05 -4.29
CA SER A 4 9.21 13.74 -3.87
C SER A 4 9.31 13.04 -2.51
N ASP A 5 8.27 13.10 -1.68
CA ASP A 5 8.30 12.64 -0.28
C ASP A 5 7.93 11.14 -0.19
N TYR A 6 6.93 10.70 -0.97
CA TYR A 6 6.50 9.30 -0.92
C TYR A 6 7.47 8.35 -1.64
N THR A 7 8.20 8.81 -2.67
CA THR A 7 9.18 7.98 -3.39
C THR A 7 10.38 7.66 -2.52
N ALA A 8 10.98 8.68 -1.90
CA ALA A 8 12.09 8.51 -0.95
C ALA A 8 11.68 7.65 0.26
N LYS A 9 10.45 7.85 0.77
CA LYS A 9 9.89 6.98 1.83
C LYS A 9 9.78 5.53 1.36
N ALA A 10 9.23 5.28 0.18
CA ALA A 10 9.04 3.93 -0.35
C ALA A 10 10.39 3.20 -0.52
N GLU A 11 11.38 3.88 -1.10
CA GLU A 11 12.74 3.35 -1.23
C GLU A 11 13.33 2.96 0.11
N LYS A 12 13.28 3.88 1.09
CA LYS A 12 13.79 3.62 2.45
C LYS A 12 13.12 2.40 3.08
N VAL A 13 11.80 2.28 2.95
CA VAL A 13 11.03 1.12 3.47
C VAL A 13 11.52 -0.18 2.86
N ILE A 14 11.67 -0.24 1.53
CA ILE A 14 12.14 -1.44 0.85
C ILE A 14 13.57 -1.79 1.26
N LEU A 15 14.47 -0.81 1.33
CA LEU A 15 15.86 -1.01 1.77
C LEU A 15 15.94 -1.49 3.23
N GLU A 16 15.07 -1.00 4.12
CA GLU A 16 14.98 -1.49 5.49
C GLU A 16 14.46 -2.93 5.55
N LEU A 17 13.44 -3.28 4.76
CA LEU A 17 12.90 -4.64 4.71
C LEU A 17 13.93 -5.64 4.18
N ARG A 18 14.80 -5.24 3.23
CA ARG A 18 15.87 -6.10 2.69
C ARG A 18 16.89 -6.55 3.73
N LYS A 19 17.05 -5.80 4.82
CA LYS A 19 17.93 -6.19 5.93
C LYS A 19 17.37 -7.38 6.72
N ASP A 20 16.09 -7.71 6.52
CA ASP A 20 15.47 -8.85 7.18
C ASP A 20 15.93 -10.17 6.56
N ARG A 21 16.35 -11.12 7.41
CA ARG A 21 16.80 -12.44 6.94
C ARG A 21 15.75 -13.23 6.17
N TYR A 22 14.46 -12.89 6.32
CA TYR A 22 13.34 -13.53 5.63
C TYR A 22 12.85 -12.76 4.41
N TYR A 23 13.57 -11.73 3.96
CA TYR A 23 13.14 -10.90 2.83
C TYR A 23 12.87 -11.69 1.55
N HIS A 24 13.60 -12.79 1.32
CA HIS A 24 13.36 -13.70 0.19
C HIS A 24 11.94 -14.28 0.14
N ASN A 25 11.23 -14.33 1.27
CA ASN A 25 9.83 -14.77 1.34
C ASN A 25 8.83 -13.63 1.04
N PHE A 26 9.30 -12.39 0.95
CA PHE A 26 8.51 -11.25 0.49
C PHE A 26 8.65 -11.16 -1.01
N THR A 27 7.91 -12.00 -1.72
CA THR A 27 7.96 -12.10 -3.17
C THR A 27 7.21 -10.94 -3.83
N THR A 28 7.56 -10.71 -5.09
CA THR A 28 6.92 -9.71 -5.93
C THR A 28 5.43 -10.02 -6.10
N SER A 29 5.08 -11.29 -6.24
CA SER A 29 3.69 -11.75 -6.31
C SER A 29 2.86 -11.28 -5.10
N LYS A 30 3.41 -11.30 -3.89
CA LYS A 30 2.71 -10.86 -2.67
C LYS A 30 2.41 -9.37 -2.68
N ILE A 31 3.41 -8.53 -2.95
CA ILE A 31 3.20 -7.08 -2.96
C ILE A 31 2.34 -6.62 -4.15
N ARG A 32 2.45 -7.29 -5.31
CA ARG A 32 1.54 -7.05 -6.45
C ARG A 32 0.10 -7.41 -6.12
N ASN A 33 -0.14 -8.52 -5.42
CA ASN A 33 -1.50 -8.88 -4.98
C ASN A 33 -2.10 -7.79 -4.08
N ILE A 34 -1.30 -7.19 -3.19
CA ILE A 34 -1.73 -6.03 -2.39
C ILE A 34 -2.07 -4.83 -3.28
N LEU A 35 -1.22 -4.50 -4.24
CA LEU A 35 -1.48 -3.41 -5.19
C LEU A 35 -2.75 -3.65 -6.03
N SER A 36 -3.01 -4.90 -6.44
CA SER A 36 -4.24 -5.25 -7.15
C SER A 36 -5.50 -4.93 -6.32
N MET A 37 -5.51 -5.30 -5.03
CA MET A 37 -6.63 -4.96 -4.14
C MET A 37 -6.82 -3.45 -3.97
N VAL A 38 -5.73 -2.68 -3.96
CA VAL A 38 -5.78 -1.21 -3.92
C VAL A 38 -6.33 -0.65 -5.24
N ASN A 39 -5.90 -1.20 -6.37
CA ASN A 39 -6.30 -0.74 -7.70
C ASN A 39 -7.77 -1.03 -8.00
N GLU A 40 -8.33 -2.10 -7.44
CA GLU A 40 -9.77 -2.37 -7.50
C GLU A 40 -10.59 -1.18 -6.96
N ILE A 41 -10.20 -0.60 -5.83
CA ILE A 41 -10.87 0.57 -5.25
C ILE A 41 -10.50 1.85 -6.03
N TYR A 42 -9.27 1.95 -6.52
CA TYR A 42 -8.81 3.10 -7.30
C TYR A 42 -9.63 3.33 -8.56
N ASN A 43 -10.01 2.26 -9.26
CA ASN A 43 -10.85 2.35 -10.46
C ASN A 43 -12.19 3.03 -10.18
N ASP A 44 -12.80 2.76 -9.02
CA ASP A 44 -14.04 3.42 -8.62
C ASP A 44 -13.81 4.88 -8.23
N VAL A 45 -12.72 5.16 -7.50
CA VAL A 45 -12.31 6.51 -7.11
C VAL A 45 -12.05 7.41 -8.34
N LEU A 46 -11.57 6.85 -9.46
CA LEU A 46 -11.37 7.60 -10.70
C LEU A 46 -12.69 8.10 -11.32
N GLY A 47 -13.78 7.35 -11.14
CA GLY A 47 -15.11 7.73 -11.62
C GLY A 47 -15.77 8.86 -10.83
N GLU A 48 -15.36 9.07 -9.58
CA GLU A 48 -15.90 10.12 -8.72
C GLU A 48 -15.49 11.51 -9.21
N LYS A 49 -16.43 12.45 -9.31
CA LYS A 49 -16.13 13.84 -9.71
C LYS A 49 -15.69 14.70 -8.55
N ASP A 50 -16.23 14.43 -7.37
CA ASP A 50 -15.98 15.22 -6.17
C ASP A 50 -14.69 14.81 -5.46
N ASP A 51 -14.10 15.76 -4.74
CA ASP A 51 -12.92 15.51 -3.90
C ASP A 51 -13.24 14.71 -2.63
N SER A 52 -14.52 14.66 -2.24
CA SER A 52 -15.01 13.86 -1.13
C SER A 52 -15.61 12.55 -1.64
N LEU A 53 -15.03 11.44 -1.22
CA LEU A 53 -15.45 10.09 -1.58
C LEU A 53 -16.81 9.74 -0.95
N PRO A 54 -17.71 9.08 -1.69
CA PRO A 54 -18.94 8.51 -1.13
C PRO A 54 -18.66 7.52 -0.01
N THR A 55 -19.58 7.41 0.95
CA THR A 55 -19.47 6.48 2.09
C THR A 55 -19.18 5.05 1.65
N ALA A 56 -19.80 4.58 0.55
CA ALA A 56 -19.56 3.24 0.02
C ALA A 56 -18.09 2.98 -0.36
N ILE A 57 -17.37 3.99 -0.87
CA ILE A 57 -15.93 3.89 -1.16
C ILE A 57 -15.13 3.94 0.14
N GLN A 58 -15.50 4.81 1.09
CA GLN A 58 -14.85 4.88 2.40
C GLN A 58 -14.91 3.54 3.14
N ASP A 59 -16.08 2.89 3.14
CA ASP A 59 -16.28 1.58 3.73
C ASP A 59 -15.38 0.52 3.07
N ARG A 60 -15.25 0.56 1.73
CA ARG A 60 -14.34 -0.35 1.00
C ARG A 60 -12.87 -0.12 1.36
N ILE A 61 -12.46 1.12 1.60
CA ILE A 61 -11.10 1.44 2.08
C ILE A 61 -10.89 0.84 3.49
N MET A 62 -11.89 0.89 4.36
CA MET A 62 -11.81 0.24 5.68
C MET A 62 -11.82 -1.28 5.58
N HIS A 63 -12.59 -1.86 4.65
CA HIS A 63 -12.54 -3.29 4.37
C HIS A 63 -11.17 -3.73 3.83
N LEU A 64 -10.53 -2.94 2.97
CA LEU A 64 -9.15 -3.17 2.55
C LEU A 64 -8.20 -3.21 3.76
N LYS A 65 -8.34 -2.28 4.71
CA LYS A 65 -7.54 -2.29 5.95
C LYS A 65 -7.68 -3.61 6.71
N VAL A 66 -8.92 -4.05 6.94
CA VAL A 66 -9.19 -5.32 7.64
C VAL A 66 -8.59 -6.51 6.89
N ARG A 67 -8.72 -6.54 5.56
CA ARG A 67 -8.12 -7.59 4.72
C ARG A 67 -6.60 -7.62 4.83
N LEU A 68 -5.94 -6.46 4.82
CA LEU A 68 -4.48 -6.39 5.00
C LEU A 68 -4.04 -6.85 6.40
N ILE A 69 -4.79 -6.49 7.45
CA ILE A 69 -4.54 -6.99 8.81
C ILE A 69 -4.64 -8.52 8.86
N TYR A 70 -5.62 -9.10 8.19
CA TYR A 70 -5.74 -10.56 8.07
C TYR A 70 -4.53 -11.19 7.38
N GLU A 71 -4.08 -10.63 6.25
CA GLU A 71 -2.86 -11.10 5.57
C GLU A 71 -1.61 -10.95 6.46
N CYS A 72 -1.52 -9.90 7.27
CA CYS A 72 -0.45 -9.74 8.27
C CYS A 72 -0.45 -10.86 9.32
N GLY A 73 -1.62 -11.40 9.66
CA GLY A 73 -1.75 -12.54 10.57
C GLY A 73 -1.26 -13.86 9.97
N ARG A 74 -1.39 -14.02 8.65
CA ARG A 74 -0.97 -15.23 7.92
C ARG A 74 0.49 -15.21 7.51
N GLU A 75 1.01 -14.02 7.21
CA GLU A 75 2.30 -13.85 6.57
C GLU A 75 3.19 -12.85 7.29
N ARG A 76 4.25 -13.36 7.95
CA ARG A 76 5.17 -12.55 8.74
C ARG A 76 5.81 -11.39 7.94
N MET A 77 6.19 -11.64 6.69
CA MET A 77 6.82 -10.59 5.88
C MET A 77 5.82 -9.51 5.44
N VAL A 78 4.55 -9.89 5.20
CA VAL A 78 3.48 -8.93 4.93
C VAL A 78 3.24 -8.05 6.16
N LYS A 79 3.25 -8.62 7.37
CA LYS A 79 3.18 -7.84 8.62
C LYS A 79 4.30 -6.81 8.72
N LYS A 80 5.55 -7.23 8.54
CA LYS A 80 6.71 -6.32 8.60
C LYS A 80 6.60 -5.22 7.55
N PHE A 81 6.18 -5.57 6.34
CA PHE A 81 5.93 -4.59 5.27
C PHE A 81 4.85 -3.58 5.67
N TYR A 82 3.70 -4.05 6.16
CA TYR A 82 2.59 -3.21 6.60
C TYR A 82 3.01 -2.22 7.69
N GLU A 83 3.75 -2.69 8.70
CA GLU A 83 4.29 -1.88 9.78
C GLU A 83 5.34 -0.87 9.29
N LYS A 84 6.34 -1.32 8.52
CA LYS A 84 7.43 -0.47 8.02
C LYS A 84 6.95 0.59 7.05
N ALA A 85 6.01 0.24 6.17
CA ALA A 85 5.44 1.17 5.22
C ALA A 85 4.48 2.18 5.88
N GLY A 86 4.06 1.94 7.13
CA GLY A 86 3.11 2.77 7.86
C GLY A 86 1.71 2.71 7.26
N LEU A 87 1.29 1.56 6.74
CA LEU A 87 0.03 1.43 6.01
C LEU A 87 -1.18 1.63 6.92
N ASP A 88 -1.09 1.26 8.21
CA ASP A 88 -2.19 1.44 9.15
C ASP A 88 -2.60 2.91 9.30
N GLU A 89 -1.62 3.77 9.57
CA GLU A 89 -1.81 5.20 9.75
C GLU A 89 -2.26 5.87 8.45
N ILE A 90 -1.64 5.48 7.32
CA ILE A 90 -2.00 6.03 6.01
C ILE A 90 -3.46 5.70 5.69
N ILE A 91 -3.85 4.43 5.76
CA ILE A 91 -5.20 3.99 5.37
C ILE A 91 -6.25 4.62 6.30
N SER A 92 -6.00 4.63 7.61
CA SER A 92 -6.91 5.25 8.60
C SER A 92 -7.05 6.76 8.39
N GLY A 93 -5.97 7.41 7.92
CA GLY A 93 -5.93 8.85 7.69
C GLY A 93 -6.58 9.33 6.39
N ILE A 94 -7.00 8.41 5.49
CA ILE A 94 -7.62 8.75 4.21
C ILE A 94 -8.99 9.43 4.42
N GLY A 95 -9.85 8.85 5.25
CA GLY A 95 -11.22 9.31 5.46
C GLY A 95 -11.97 9.45 4.14
N SER A 96 -12.64 10.58 3.93
CA SER A 96 -13.34 10.89 2.68
C SER A 96 -12.46 11.51 1.59
N SER A 97 -11.15 11.70 1.79
CA SER A 97 -10.35 12.49 0.83
C SER A 97 -9.89 11.67 -0.37
N LYS A 98 -10.43 11.98 -1.56
CA LYS A 98 -9.97 11.42 -2.84
C LYS A 98 -8.47 11.63 -3.05
N LYS A 99 -7.98 12.85 -2.82
CA LYS A 99 -6.56 13.19 -2.94
C LYS A 99 -5.65 12.34 -2.04
N LYS A 100 -6.07 12.08 -0.80
CA LYS A 100 -5.30 11.21 0.11
C LYS A 100 -5.30 9.77 -0.37
N PHE A 101 -6.43 9.24 -0.86
CA PHE A 101 -6.48 7.91 -1.44
C PHE A 101 -5.56 7.78 -2.67
N ILE A 102 -5.60 8.74 -3.60
CA ILE A 102 -4.70 8.74 -4.78
C ILE A 102 -3.23 8.79 -4.35
N SER A 103 -2.91 9.56 -3.31
CA SER A 103 -1.54 9.62 -2.76
C SER A 103 -1.11 8.26 -2.18
N PHE A 104 -2.03 7.54 -1.53
CA PHE A 104 -1.80 6.18 -1.04
C PHE A 104 -1.56 5.19 -2.19
N VAL A 105 -2.36 5.25 -3.27
CA VAL A 105 -2.14 4.41 -4.47
C VAL A 105 -0.75 4.62 -5.04
N ARG A 106 -0.34 5.88 -5.27
CA ARG A 106 1.00 6.21 -5.80
C ARG A 106 2.13 5.74 -4.90
N TYR A 107 1.94 5.79 -3.59
CA TYR A 107 2.91 5.26 -2.65
C TYR A 107 3.03 3.74 -2.74
N MET A 108 1.90 3.03 -2.91
CA MET A 108 1.89 1.57 -3.14
C MET A 108 2.57 1.19 -4.45
N GLU A 109 2.35 1.94 -5.54
CA GLU A 109 3.06 1.76 -6.80
C GLU A 109 4.57 1.94 -6.64
N ALA A 110 5.00 2.98 -5.91
CA ALA A 110 6.41 3.22 -5.62
C ALA A 110 7.03 2.07 -4.80
N LEU A 111 6.33 1.55 -3.80
CA LEU A 111 6.80 0.41 -3.00
C LEU A 111 7.00 -0.84 -3.88
N VAL A 112 6.07 -1.13 -4.80
CA VAL A 112 6.21 -2.23 -5.76
C VAL A 112 7.39 -2.00 -6.71
N ALA A 113 7.54 -0.78 -7.24
CA ALA A 113 8.61 -0.43 -8.16
C ALA A 113 10.00 -0.58 -7.51
N TYR A 114 10.17 -0.08 -6.28
CA TYR A 114 11.44 -0.23 -5.56
C TYR A 114 11.70 -1.68 -5.13
N HIS A 115 10.67 -2.44 -4.77
CA HIS A 115 10.82 -3.87 -4.49
C HIS A 115 11.38 -4.61 -5.71
N LEU A 116 10.82 -4.35 -6.89
CA LEU A 116 11.30 -4.89 -8.16
C LEU A 116 12.72 -4.46 -8.49
N TYR A 117 13.00 -3.16 -8.39
CA TYR A 117 14.30 -2.58 -8.69
C TYR A 117 15.43 -3.20 -7.84
N TYR A 118 15.16 -3.49 -6.58
CA TYR A 118 16.13 -4.07 -5.65
C TYR A 118 16.15 -5.60 -5.63
N GLY A 119 15.53 -6.25 -6.63
CA GLY A 119 15.59 -7.70 -6.81
C GLY A 119 14.67 -8.49 -5.89
N GLY A 120 13.45 -8.01 -5.65
CA GLY A 120 12.38 -8.83 -5.07
C GLY A 120 12.24 -10.14 -5.85
N GLY A 121 12.28 -11.28 -5.15
CA GLY A 121 12.11 -12.60 -5.78
C GLY A 121 10.74 -12.72 -6.47
N GLU A 122 10.62 -13.57 -7.48
CA GLU A 122 9.31 -13.94 -8.05
C GLU A 122 8.46 -14.73 -7.06
#